data_AF-A0A1B8FU14-F1
#
_entry.id   AF-A0A1B8FU14-F1
#
_cell.length_a   1.000
_cell.length_b   1.000
_cell.length_c   1.000
_cell.angle_alpha   90.00
_cell.angle_beta   90.00
_cell.angle_gamma   90.00
#
_symmetry.space_group_name_H-M   'P 1'
#
loop_
_entity.id
_entity.type
_entity.pdbx_description
1 polymer ?
#
loop_
_entity_poly.entity_id
_entity_poly.type
_entity_poly.pdbx_seq_one_letter_code
_entity_poly.pdbx_strand_id
1 'polypeptide(L)'
;MIPATAALSISIPSRPPNKGNIRETLISQLTRLLDSESTLTASALKQNNLSRHREVLQNDRREFNSLKSTLQSARQRANLLTNVRSDIDAYHASSPSAEADYMLGERNRIENSHNMADSVLSQAYAVNEQFGLQRETLAGIQRRIQGAAAQVPGLNSLINRISAKKRRDMMILGTFIGVVCLLFLYFL
;
A
#
# COMPACT_ATOMS: atom_id res chain seq x y z
N MET A 1 38.84 -4.14 -41.29
CA MET A 1 37.83 -3.10 -41.58
C MET A 1 36.47 -3.79 -41.62
N ILE A 2 35.41 -3.12 -41.10
CA ILE A 2 34.06 -3.60 -40.70
C ILE A 2 33.97 -3.69 -39.16
N PRO A 3 32.93 -3.08 -38.52
CA PRO A 3 33.14 -1.91 -37.66
C PRO A 3 32.68 -2.08 -36.21
N ALA A 4 33.08 -1.08 -35.41
CA ALA A 4 32.65 -0.74 -34.07
C ALA A 4 31.26 -1.27 -33.67
N THR A 5 31.25 -2.32 -32.85
CA THR A 5 30.06 -2.78 -32.14
C THR A 5 29.73 -1.73 -31.07
N ALA A 6 28.63 -1.03 -31.32
CA ALA A 6 28.08 0.03 -30.51
C ALA A 6 28.10 -0.34 -29.02
N ALA A 7 28.81 0.46 -28.23
CA ALA A 7 28.56 0.59 -26.81
C ALA A 7 27.09 0.99 -26.64
N LEU A 8 26.24 0.00 -26.37
CA LEU A 8 24.85 0.20 -25.99
C LEU A 8 24.87 0.88 -24.62
N SER A 9 25.07 2.19 -24.64
CA SER A 9 24.84 3.07 -23.52
C SER A 9 23.37 2.94 -23.22
N ILE A 10 23.02 2.08 -22.26
CA ILE A 10 21.70 2.01 -21.67
C ILE A 10 21.50 3.35 -20.98
N SER A 11 21.05 4.33 -21.75
CA SER A 11 20.57 5.63 -21.28
C SER A 11 19.21 5.36 -20.66
N ILE A 12 19.22 4.85 -19.42
CA ILE A 12 18.02 4.90 -18.59
C ILE A 12 17.70 6.40 -18.45
N PRO A 13 16.50 6.85 -18.87
CA PRO A 13 16.13 8.26 -18.77
C PRO A 13 16.39 8.73 -17.34
N SER A 14 17.23 9.76 -17.21
CA SER A 14 17.83 10.23 -15.95
C SER A 14 16.85 10.92 -14.99
N ARG A 15 15.55 10.71 -15.15
CA ARG A 15 14.55 11.28 -14.26
C ARG A 15 13.24 10.50 -14.28
N PRO A 16 12.92 9.68 -13.28
CA PRO A 16 11.54 9.24 -13.09
C PRO A 16 10.64 10.48 -12.91
N PRO A 17 9.36 10.42 -13.35
CA PRO A 17 8.42 11.52 -13.19
C PRO A 17 8.38 11.93 -11.72
N ASN A 18 8.30 13.23 -11.49
CA ASN A 18 8.55 13.91 -10.23
C ASN A 18 7.43 13.68 -9.18
N LYS A 19 7.16 12.42 -8.84
CA LYS A 19 6.13 12.01 -7.89
C LYS A 19 6.48 12.43 -6.46
N GLY A 20 7.77 12.59 -6.15
CA GLY A 20 8.25 13.15 -4.88
C GLY A 20 7.77 14.57 -4.66
N ASN A 21 7.96 15.46 -5.64
CA ASN A 21 7.53 16.86 -5.51
C ASN A 21 6.01 17.00 -5.43
N ILE A 22 5.25 16.11 -6.07
CA ILE A 22 3.78 16.10 -5.99
C ILE A 22 3.35 15.72 -4.56
N ARG A 23 3.91 14.66 -3.98
CA ARG A 23 3.62 14.25 -2.59
C ARG A 23 4.01 15.34 -1.58
N GLU A 24 5.13 16.01 -1.79
CA GLU A 24 5.57 17.13 -0.94
C GLU A 24 4.61 18.32 -1.01
N THR A 25 4.15 18.65 -2.21
CA THR A 25 3.17 19.72 -2.42
C THR A 25 1.85 19.38 -1.72
N LEU A 26 1.37 18.13 -1.84
CA LEU A 26 0.15 17.67 -1.18
C LEU A 26 0.28 17.67 0.35
N ILE A 27 1.39 17.17 0.90
CA ILE A 27 1.64 17.21 2.36
C ILE A 27 1.71 18.66 2.86
N SER A 28 2.29 19.57 2.08
CA SER A 28 2.34 21.00 2.40
C SER A 28 0.96 21.65 2.37
N GLN A 29 0.11 21.30 1.40
CA GLN A 29 -1.28 21.75 1.33
C GLN A 29 -2.12 21.20 2.50
N LEU A 30 -1.98 19.91 2.82
CA LEU A 30 -2.66 19.28 3.96
C LEU A 30 -2.22 19.88 5.29
N THR A 31 -0.96 20.27 5.41
CA THR A 31 -0.45 21.00 6.59
C THR A 31 -1.16 22.34 6.73
N ARG A 32 -1.22 23.12 5.65
CA ARG A 32 -1.88 24.44 5.65
C ARG A 32 -3.38 24.35 5.95
N LEU A 33 -4.06 23.33 5.42
CA LEU A 33 -5.48 23.10 5.69
C LEU A 33 -5.72 22.74 7.17
N LEU A 34 -4.84 21.91 7.74
CA LEU A 34 -4.91 21.50 9.14
C LEU A 34 -4.62 22.65 10.12
N ASP A 35 -3.77 23.60 9.73
CA ASP A 35 -3.49 24.83 10.48
C ASP A 35 -4.63 25.87 10.33
N SER A 36 -5.39 25.84 9.23
CA SER A 36 -6.47 26.80 8.95
C SER A 36 -7.83 26.46 9.59
N GLU A 37 -8.12 25.17 9.82
CA GLU A 37 -9.37 24.74 10.46
C GLU A 37 -9.10 24.24 11.89
N SER A 38 -9.47 25.04 12.89
CA SER A 38 -9.31 24.73 14.32
C SER A 38 -10.01 23.43 14.76
N THR A 39 -11.10 23.05 14.09
CA THR A 39 -11.83 21.78 14.30
C THR A 39 -11.06 20.57 13.76
N LEU A 40 -10.23 20.75 12.72
CA LEU A 40 -9.36 19.70 12.20
C LEU A 40 -8.10 19.55 13.06
N THR A 41 -7.52 20.65 13.53
CA THR A 41 -6.37 20.65 14.45
C THR A 41 -6.68 19.92 15.76
N ALA A 42 -7.92 20.01 16.25
CA ALA A 42 -8.40 19.29 17.44
C ALA A 42 -8.44 17.76 17.25
N SER A 43 -8.43 17.26 16.00
CA SER A 43 -8.46 15.82 15.71
C SER A 43 -7.06 15.22 15.77
N ALA A 44 -6.71 14.64 16.93
CA ALA A 44 -5.42 13.96 17.15
C ALA A 44 -5.09 12.89 16.09
N LEU A 45 -6.11 12.22 15.53
CA LEU A 45 -5.96 11.26 14.45
C LEU A 45 -5.46 11.91 13.15
N LYS A 46 -5.98 13.08 12.78
CA LYS A 46 -5.58 13.77 11.54
C LYS A 46 -4.14 14.30 11.63
N GLN A 47 -3.77 14.83 12.81
CA GLN A 47 -2.40 15.27 13.09
C GLN A 47 -1.41 14.08 13.04
N ASN A 48 -1.77 12.94 13.62
CA ASN A 48 -0.92 11.75 13.62
C ASN A 48 -0.71 11.20 12.19
N ASN A 49 -1.77 11.14 11.38
CA ASN A 49 -1.64 10.69 9.98
C ASN A 49 -0.75 11.62 9.16
N LEU A 50 -0.85 12.94 9.33
CA LEU A 50 0.01 13.90 8.63
C LEU A 50 1.49 13.76 9.04
N SER A 51 1.76 13.60 10.34
CA SER A 51 3.11 13.32 10.84
C SER A 51 3.67 12.02 10.25
N ARG A 52 2.85 10.96 10.20
CA ARG A 52 3.21 9.70 9.57
C ARG A 52 3.53 9.85 8.09
N HIS A 53 2.74 10.62 7.33
CA HIS A 53 3.03 10.86 5.91
C HIS A 53 4.36 11.59 5.68
N ARG A 54 4.75 12.50 6.58
CA ARG A 54 6.07 13.15 6.54
C ARG A 54 7.21 12.17 6.83
N GLU A 55 7.03 11.32 7.84
CA GLU A 55 8.00 10.30 8.22
C GLU A 55 8.23 9.29 7.08
N VAL A 56 7.15 8.77 6.48
CA VAL A 56 7.21 7.85 5.34
C VAL A 56 7.95 8.49 4.17
N LEU A 57 7.62 9.74 3.81
CA LEU A 57 8.31 10.43 2.73
C LEU A 57 9.82 10.62 3.01
N GLN A 58 10.18 10.91 4.26
CA GLN A 58 11.58 11.05 4.65
C GLN A 58 12.31 9.70 4.57
N ASN A 59 11.64 8.62 4.98
CA ASN A 59 12.18 7.27 4.88
C ASN A 59 12.38 6.86 3.42
N ASP A 60 11.38 7.05 2.56
CA ASP A 60 11.44 6.79 1.12
C ASP A 60 12.63 7.52 0.46
N ARG A 61 12.89 8.77 0.86
CA ARG A 61 14.04 9.55 0.36
C ARG A 61 15.38 8.96 0.79
N ARG A 62 15.51 8.53 2.05
CA ARG A 62 16.73 7.91 2.57
C ARG A 62 17.00 6.58 1.86
N GLU A 63 15.97 5.76 1.73
CA GLU A 63 16.03 4.48 1.03
C GLU A 63 16.40 4.67 -0.44
N PHE A 64 15.78 5.63 -1.13
CA PHE A 64 16.11 5.93 -2.53
C PHE A 64 17.58 6.32 -2.72
N ASN A 65 18.11 7.18 -1.83
CA ASN A 65 19.51 7.60 -1.92
C ASN A 65 20.48 6.45 -1.62
N SER A 66 20.17 5.61 -0.63
CA SER A 66 20.96 4.42 -0.31
C SER A 66 20.94 3.41 -1.46
N LEU A 67 19.76 3.17 -2.05
CA LEU A 67 19.59 2.30 -3.21
C LEU A 67 20.35 2.82 -4.42
N LYS A 68 20.31 4.14 -4.67
CA LYS A 68 21.06 4.77 -5.76
C LYS A 68 22.57 4.59 -5.57
N SER A 69 23.09 4.78 -4.35
CA SER A 69 24.50 4.55 -4.03
C SER A 69 24.88 3.08 -4.25
N THR A 70 24.07 2.16 -3.75
CA THR A 70 24.27 0.71 -3.91
C THR A 70 24.29 0.31 -5.39
N LEU A 71 23.35 0.83 -6.18
CA LEU A 71 23.29 0.59 -7.62
C LEU A 71 24.52 1.14 -8.35
N GLN A 72 25.01 2.31 -7.95
CA GLN A 72 26.20 2.91 -8.53
C GLN A 72 27.45 2.07 -8.22
N SER A 73 27.61 1.60 -6.99
CA SER A 73 28.70 0.68 -6.61
C SER A 73 28.59 -0.66 -7.34
N ALA A 74 27.39 -1.22 -7.49
CA ALA A 74 27.16 -2.44 -8.25
C ALA A 74 27.53 -2.27 -9.73
N ARG A 75 27.20 -1.12 -10.34
CA ARG A 75 27.60 -0.78 -11.73
C ARG A 75 29.10 -0.64 -11.87
N GLN A 76 29.77 0.05 -10.95
CA GLN A 76 31.23 0.17 -10.95
C GLN A 76 31.88 -1.20 -10.86
N ARG A 77 31.40 -2.06 -9.96
CA ARG A 77 31.86 -3.44 -9.83
C ARG A 77 31.61 -4.25 -11.11
N ALA A 78 30.44 -4.13 -11.72
CA ALA A 78 30.13 -4.79 -12.99
C ALA A 78 31.08 -4.33 -14.10
N ASN A 79 31.30 -3.03 -14.26
CA ASN A 79 32.22 -2.49 -15.27
C ASN A 79 33.67 -2.99 -15.07
N LEU A 80 34.14 -3.08 -13.83
CA LEU A 80 35.47 -3.63 -13.52
C LEU A 80 35.55 -5.13 -13.83
N LEU A 81 34.51 -5.89 -13.48
CA LEU A 81 34.47 -7.34 -13.69
C LEU A 81 34.23 -7.74 -15.14
N THR A 82 33.51 -6.94 -15.94
CA THR A 82 33.24 -7.25 -17.36
C THR A 82 34.52 -7.32 -18.19
N ASN A 83 35.44 -6.37 -17.99
CA ASN A 83 36.72 -6.35 -18.70
C ASN A 83 37.56 -7.59 -18.33
N VAL A 84 37.62 -7.92 -17.04
CA VAL A 84 38.36 -9.09 -16.55
C VAL A 84 37.71 -10.40 -17.01
N ARG A 85 36.37 -10.47 -17.03
CA ARG A 85 35.64 -11.66 -17.50
C ARG A 85 35.92 -11.92 -18.97
N SER A 86 35.91 -10.87 -19.80
CA SER A 86 36.19 -10.98 -21.24
C SER A 86 37.59 -11.53 -21.50
N ASP A 87 38.59 -11.09 -20.74
CA ASP A 87 39.97 -11.56 -20.87
C ASP A 87 40.12 -13.02 -20.40
N ILE A 88 39.45 -13.38 -19.30
CA ILE A 88 39.43 -14.76 -18.77
C ILE A 88 38.71 -15.72 -19.72
N ASP A 89 37.55 -15.30 -20.26
CA ASP A 89 36.75 -16.11 -21.18
C ASP A 89 37.53 -16.35 -22.49
N ALA A 90 38.25 -15.33 -23.00
CA ALA A 90 39.12 -15.47 -24.16
C ALA A 90 40.30 -16.42 -23.89
N TYR A 91 40.88 -16.40 -22.69
CA TYR A 91 41.95 -17.32 -22.28
C TYR A 91 41.44 -18.75 -22.13
N HIS A 92 40.29 -18.95 -21.45
CA HIS A 92 39.67 -20.27 -21.28
C HIS A 92 39.21 -20.88 -22.60
N ALA A 93 38.67 -20.09 -23.53
CA ALA A 93 38.24 -20.58 -24.85
C ALA A 93 39.42 -21.10 -25.71
N SER A 94 40.65 -20.66 -25.42
CA SER A 94 41.87 -21.15 -26.08
C SER A 94 42.50 -22.36 -25.39
N SER A 95 42.03 -22.73 -24.19
CA SER A 95 42.55 -23.86 -23.42
C SER A 95 41.80 -25.16 -23.70
N PRO A 96 42.49 -26.32 -23.77
CA PRO A 96 41.86 -27.64 -23.93
C PRO A 96 40.86 -28.03 -22.81
N SER A 97 40.84 -27.31 -21.69
CA SER A 97 39.92 -27.53 -20.56
C SER A 97 38.55 -26.86 -20.71
N ALA A 98 38.32 -26.10 -21.79
CA ALA A 98 37.10 -25.31 -21.99
C ALA A 98 35.79 -26.13 -21.88
N GLU A 99 35.80 -27.37 -22.35
CA GLU A 99 34.63 -28.25 -22.28
C GLU A 99 34.34 -28.72 -20.85
N ALA A 100 35.37 -29.02 -20.06
CA ALA A 100 35.22 -29.37 -18.65
C ALA A 100 34.71 -28.18 -17.82
N ASP A 101 35.21 -26.98 -18.09
CA ASP A 101 34.75 -25.74 -17.44
C ASP A 101 33.30 -25.40 -17.81
N TYR A 102 32.91 -25.62 -19.07
CA TYR A 102 31.52 -25.49 -19.50
C TYR A 102 30.60 -26.46 -18.76
N MET A 103 30.98 -27.74 -18.65
CA MET A 103 30.20 -28.74 -17.92
C MET A 103 30.06 -28.40 -16.42
N LEU A 104 31.12 -27.87 -15.79
CA LEU A 104 31.06 -27.38 -14.40
C LEU A 104 30.17 -26.13 -14.26
N GLY A 105 30.24 -25.21 -15.22
CA GLY A 105 29.36 -24.05 -15.29
C GLY A 105 27.89 -24.45 -15.42
N GLU A 106 27.60 -25.44 -16.26
CA GLU A 106 26.25 -25.97 -16.46
C GLU A 106 25.72 -26.64 -15.19
N ARG A 107 26.55 -27.42 -14.49
CA ARG A 107 26.19 -27.98 -13.18
C ARG A 107 25.80 -26.88 -12.18
N ASN A 108 26.57 -25.80 -12.10
CA ASN A 108 26.23 -24.68 -11.21
C ASN A 108 24.93 -23.97 -11.60
N ARG A 109 24.63 -23.87 -12.90
CA ARG A 109 23.36 -23.31 -13.38
C ARG A 109 22.18 -24.21 -13.00
N ILE A 110 22.33 -25.52 -13.18
CA ILE A 110 21.33 -26.53 -12.78
C ILE A 110 21.08 -26.47 -11.28
N GLU A 111 22.15 -26.45 -10.47
CA GLU A 111 22.05 -26.37 -9.01
C GLU A 111 21.34 -25.09 -8.58
N ASN A 112 21.68 -23.93 -9.15
CA ASN A 112 20.99 -22.67 -8.85
C ASN A 112 19.52 -22.70 -9.26
N SER A 113 19.20 -23.31 -10.42
CA SER A 113 17.83 -23.50 -10.88
C SER A 113 17.03 -24.41 -9.93
N HIS A 114 17.65 -25.48 -9.44
CA HIS A 114 17.06 -26.39 -8.47
C HIS A 114 16.75 -25.66 -7.15
N ASN A 115 17.72 -24.94 -6.59
CA ASN A 115 17.52 -24.15 -5.38
C ASN A 115 16.43 -23.07 -5.54
N MET A 116 16.31 -22.48 -6.74
CA MET A 116 15.22 -21.56 -7.05
C MET A 116 13.87 -22.28 -7.07
N ALA A 117 13.78 -23.46 -7.69
CA ALA A 117 12.57 -24.26 -7.71
C ALA A 117 12.13 -24.65 -6.29
N ASP A 118 13.06 -25.04 -5.42
CA ASP A 118 12.80 -25.36 -4.02
C ASP A 118 12.29 -24.13 -3.24
N SER A 119 12.88 -22.96 -3.49
CA SER A 119 12.44 -21.69 -2.89
C SER A 119 11.01 -21.33 -3.31
N VAL A 120 10.69 -21.46 -4.61
CA VAL A 120 9.33 -21.23 -5.13
C VAL A 120 8.34 -22.24 -4.55
N LEU A 121 8.73 -23.50 -4.40
CA LEU A 121 7.89 -24.54 -3.81
C LEU A 121 7.61 -24.25 -2.33
N SER A 122 8.64 -23.88 -1.57
CA SER A 122 8.53 -23.46 -0.17
C SER A 122 7.62 -22.24 -0.03
N GLN A 123 7.78 -21.24 -0.90
CA GLN A 123 6.90 -20.06 -0.93
C GLN A 123 5.45 -20.45 -1.26
N ALA A 124 5.24 -21.36 -2.20
CA ALA A 124 3.90 -21.84 -2.54
C ALA A 124 3.22 -22.55 -1.36
N TYR A 125 3.96 -23.37 -0.60
CA TYR A 125 3.46 -23.98 0.63
C TYR A 125 3.08 -22.94 1.69
N ALA A 126 3.96 -21.96 1.93
CA ALA A 126 3.68 -20.87 2.88
C ALA A 126 2.44 -20.04 2.47
N VAL A 127 2.25 -19.79 1.18
CA VAL A 127 1.06 -19.10 0.65
C VAL A 127 -0.19 -19.96 0.81
N ASN A 128 -0.11 -21.28 0.59
CA ASN A 128 -1.23 -22.19 0.81
C ASN A 128 -1.69 -22.18 2.27
N GLU A 129 -0.76 -22.24 3.22
CA GLU A 129 -1.05 -22.13 4.65
C GLU A 129 -1.66 -20.78 5.01
N GLN A 130 -1.13 -19.68 4.45
CA GLN A 130 -1.72 -18.34 4.61
C GLN A 130 -3.15 -18.26 4.09
N PHE A 131 -3.50 -18.92 2.97
CA PHE A 131 -4.89 -18.98 2.52
C PHE A 131 -5.79 -19.72 3.51
N GLY A 132 -5.29 -20.77 4.17
CA GLY A 132 -5.99 -21.44 5.27
C GLY A 132 -6.34 -20.48 6.40
N LEU A 133 -5.34 -19.73 6.90
CA LEU A 133 -5.52 -18.74 7.96
C LEU A 133 -6.42 -17.56 7.54
N GLN A 134 -6.29 -17.09 6.30
CA GLN A 134 -7.15 -16.04 5.74
C GLN A 134 -8.61 -16.51 5.67
N ARG A 135 -8.85 -17.78 5.30
CA ARG A 135 -10.21 -18.34 5.27
C ARG A 135 -10.86 -18.33 6.66
N GLU A 136 -10.11 -18.71 7.68
CA GLU A 136 -10.59 -18.63 9.07
C GLU A 136 -10.90 -17.19 9.48
N THR A 137 -10.00 -16.25 9.14
CA THR A 137 -10.19 -14.82 9.39
C THR A 137 -11.46 -14.29 8.71
N LEU A 138 -11.67 -14.62 7.43
CA LEU A 138 -12.87 -14.26 6.68
C LEU A 138 -14.14 -14.88 7.28
N ALA A 139 -14.08 -16.13 7.74
CA ALA A 139 -15.19 -16.75 8.45
C ALA A 139 -15.50 -16.02 9.78
N GLY A 140 -14.47 -15.58 10.50
CA GLY A 140 -14.61 -14.74 11.68
C GLY A 140 -15.25 -13.38 11.38
N ILE A 141 -14.83 -12.73 10.30
CA ILE A 141 -15.44 -11.47 9.80
C ILE A 141 -16.91 -11.69 9.46
N GLN A 142 -17.23 -12.77 8.73
CA GLN A 142 -18.60 -13.10 8.36
C GLN A 142 -19.50 -13.30 9.60
N ARG A 143 -19.00 -13.99 10.64
CA ARG A 143 -19.71 -14.13 11.91
C ARG A 143 -19.96 -12.78 12.58
N ARG A 144 -18.98 -11.87 12.59
CA ARG A 144 -19.13 -10.52 13.14
C ARG A 144 -20.14 -9.68 12.36
N ILE A 145 -20.12 -9.75 11.03
CA ILE A 145 -21.08 -9.06 10.16
C ILE A 145 -22.50 -9.59 10.42
N GLN A 146 -22.69 -10.90 10.49
CA GLN A 146 -23.99 -11.49 10.83
C GLN A 146 -24.47 -11.07 12.22
N GLY A 147 -23.57 -11.06 13.21
CA GLY A 147 -23.88 -10.58 14.55
C GLY A 147 -24.31 -9.11 14.58
N ALA A 148 -23.62 -8.25 13.81
CA ALA A 148 -24.01 -6.84 13.66
C ALA A 148 -25.35 -6.69 12.93
N ALA A 149 -25.57 -7.43 11.84
CA ALA A 149 -26.81 -7.42 11.08
C ALA A 149 -28.01 -7.87 11.93
N ALA A 150 -27.82 -8.82 12.85
CA ALA A 150 -28.85 -9.25 13.80
C ALA A 150 -29.24 -8.16 14.82
N GLN A 151 -28.38 -7.17 15.07
CA GLN A 151 -28.68 -6.03 15.94
C GLN A 151 -29.46 -4.91 15.23
N VAL A 152 -29.40 -4.84 13.89
CA VAL A 152 -30.09 -3.81 13.09
C VAL A 152 -31.61 -3.80 13.31
N PRO A 153 -32.33 -4.94 13.37
CA PRO A 153 -33.75 -4.97 13.73
C PRO A 153 -34.04 -4.44 15.13
N GLY A 154 -33.15 -4.71 16.09
CA GLY A 154 -33.26 -4.21 17.47
C GLY A 154 -33.17 -2.69 17.52
N LEU A 155 -32.25 -2.10 16.74
CA LEU A 155 -32.15 -0.65 16.58
C LEU A 155 -33.40 -0.05 15.93
N ASN A 156 -33.97 -0.71 14.92
CA ASN A 156 -35.22 -0.27 14.29
C ASN A 156 -36.39 -0.24 15.28
N SER A 157 -36.48 -1.25 16.17
CA SER A 157 -37.48 -1.25 17.24
C SER A 157 -37.29 -0.10 18.22
N LEU A 158 -36.04 0.21 18.59
CA LEU A 158 -35.73 1.31 19.50
C LEU A 158 -36.06 2.67 18.87
N ILE A 159 -35.71 2.86 17.59
CA ILE A 159 -36.08 4.05 16.81
C ILE A 159 -37.61 4.21 16.76
N ASN A 160 -38.35 3.11 16.52
CA ASN A 160 -39.81 3.14 16.48
C ASN A 160 -40.43 3.49 17.84
N ARG A 161 -39.86 3.02 18.95
CA ARG A 161 -40.32 3.41 20.31
C ARG A 161 -40.09 4.90 20.58
N ILE A 162 -38.95 5.43 20.16
CA ILE A 162 -38.61 6.86 20.30
C ILE A 162 -39.58 7.71 19.45
N SER A 163 -39.81 7.34 18.20
CA SER A 163 -40.71 8.07 17.30
C SER A 163 -42.17 8.00 17.76
N ALA A 164 -42.62 6.86 18.29
CA ALA A 164 -43.96 6.72 18.87
C ALA A 164 -44.18 7.63 20.08
N LYS A 165 -43.17 7.78 20.96
CA LYS A 165 -43.25 8.73 22.08
C LYS A 165 -43.35 10.17 21.56
N LYS A 166 -42.47 10.57 20.64
CA LYS A 166 -42.47 11.91 20.03
C LYS A 166 -43.80 12.24 19.34
N ARG A 167 -44.42 11.26 18.66
CA ARG A 167 -45.72 11.44 17.99
C ARG A 167 -46.86 11.68 18.98
N ARG A 168 -46.87 10.99 20.12
CA ARG A 168 -47.87 11.21 21.18
C ARG A 168 -47.73 12.60 21.79
N ASP A 169 -46.51 13.01 22.11
CA ASP A 169 -46.24 14.34 22.68
C ASP A 169 -46.69 15.46 21.73
N MET A 170 -46.47 15.29 20.42
CA MET A 170 -46.90 16.24 19.39
C MET A 170 -48.42 16.27 19.19
N MET A 171 -49.11 15.13 19.28
CA MET A 171 -50.59 15.09 19.25
C MET A 171 -51.19 15.82 20.45
N ILE A 172 -50.68 15.58 21.67
CA ILE A 172 -51.17 16.24 22.89
C ILE A 172 -51.00 17.76 22.77
N LEU A 173 -49.81 18.23 22.38
CA LEU A 173 -49.54 19.66 22.24
C LEU A 173 -50.38 20.31 21.13
N GLY A 174 -50.53 19.63 19.99
CA GLY A 174 -51.32 20.12 18.85
C GLY A 174 -52.81 20.23 19.18
N THR A 175 -53.39 19.24 19.85
CA THR A 175 -54.79 19.28 20.29
C THR A 175 -55.02 20.41 21.31
N PHE A 176 -54.10 20.60 22.27
CA PHE A 176 -54.20 21.68 23.25
C PHE A 176 -54.24 23.06 22.58
N ILE A 177 -53.30 23.33 21.68
CA ILE A 177 -53.23 24.61 20.94
C ILE A 177 -54.48 24.79 20.06
N GLY A 178 -54.92 23.74 19.36
CA GLY A 178 -56.10 23.79 18.50
C GLY A 178 -57.39 24.10 19.26
N VAL A 179 -57.60 23.49 20.43
CA VAL A 179 -58.79 23.74 21.27
C VAL A 179 -58.79 25.17 21.82
N VAL A 180 -57.65 25.66 22.30
CA VAL A 180 -57.52 27.04 22.80
C VAL A 180 -57.81 28.06 21.69
N CYS A 181 -57.26 27.86 20.49
CA CYS A 181 -57.55 28.74 19.35
C CYS A 181 -59.03 28.71 18.93
N LEU A 182 -59.68 27.54 18.89
CA LEU A 182 -61.10 27.43 18.54
C LEU A 182 -62.01 28.14 19.55
N LEU A 183 -61.75 27.97 20.84
CA LEU A 183 -62.50 28.66 21.90
C LEU A 183 -62.33 30.18 21.79
N PHE A 184 -61.11 30.65 21.52
CA PHE A 184 -60.84 32.06 21.31
C PHE A 184 -61.61 32.63 20.10
N LEU A 185 -61.66 31.89 18.99
CA LEU A 185 -62.41 32.29 17.80
C LEU A 185 -63.93 32.25 17.98
N TYR A 186 -64.45 31.34 18.81
CA TYR A 186 -65.88 31.24 19.10
C TYR A 186 -66.38 32.37 20.03
N PHE A 187 -65.52 32.82 20.94
CA PHE A 187 -65.87 33.87 21.90
C PHE A 187 -65.66 35.30 21.35
N LEU A 188 -64.92 35.44 20.26
CA LEU A 188 -64.73 36.69 19.52
C LEU A 188 -65.91 36.93 18.56
#